data_AF-A0A2V9YJN0-F1
#
_entry.id   AF-A0A2V9YJN0-F1
#
_cell.length_a   1.000
_cell.length_b   1.000
_cell.length_c   1.000
_cell.angle_alpha   90.00
_cell.angle_beta   90.00
_cell.angle_gamma   90.00
#
_symmetry.space_group_name_H-M   'P 1'
#
loop_
_entity.id
_entity.type
_entity.pdbx_description
1 polymer ?
#
loop_
_entity_poly.entity_id
_entity_poly.type
_entity_poly.pdbx_seq_one_letter_code
_entity_poly.pdbx_strand_id
1 'polypeptide(L)'
;MKRGLILFLLVSSLAAFGQGRPGGHPGGPPSSVPGMGSGAGTPHDRGMSGDDSSMSQSHGMSQTQQPLNQAQVNSGAFRMLEKKTGMTSQQLQTLYARSGAKNFGQFVSAIVVSKNLGLDTQKVLEGIKTASLGQTLQNLGIDKKKAKEEIKKAEKEAKDAGHES
;
A
#
# COMPACT_ATOMS: atom_id res chain seq x y z
N MET A 1 23.18 32.91 -4.65
CA MET A 1 22.23 33.35 -3.60
C MET A 1 22.11 32.22 -2.60
N LYS A 2 22.53 32.45 -1.35
CA LYS A 2 22.61 31.46 -0.27
C LYS A 2 21.22 31.37 0.39
N ARG A 3 20.57 30.21 0.40
CA ARG A 3 19.34 29.98 1.17
C ARG A 3 19.65 28.94 2.25
N GLY A 4 19.47 29.39 3.49
CA GLY A 4 20.03 28.83 4.70
C GLY A 4 19.55 27.42 5.02
N LEU A 5 20.52 26.62 5.46
CA LEU A 5 20.37 25.38 6.18
C LEU A 5 19.83 25.72 7.58
N ILE A 6 18.54 25.48 7.81
CA ILE A 6 17.99 25.46 9.17
C ILE A 6 18.20 24.04 9.70
N LEU A 7 19.30 23.88 10.45
CA LEU A 7 19.45 22.83 11.45
C LEU A 7 18.35 23.02 12.51
N PHE A 8 17.48 22.03 12.68
CA PHE A 8 16.81 21.83 13.97
C PHE A 8 17.45 20.65 14.68
N LEU A 9 18.25 21.03 15.67
CA LEU A 9 18.86 20.22 16.73
C LEU A 9 17.79 19.71 17.71
N LEU A 10 18.09 18.55 18.33
CA LEU A 10 17.60 18.04 19.62
C LEU A 10 16.13 17.54 19.67
N VAL A 11 15.76 16.46 20.37
CA VAL A 11 16.39 15.76 21.50
C VAL A 11 15.96 14.27 21.54
N SER A 12 16.84 13.43 22.08
CA SER A 12 16.65 12.00 22.34
C SER A 12 15.54 11.70 23.35
N SER A 13 14.84 10.56 23.17
CA SER A 13 14.44 9.66 24.27
C SER A 13 14.24 8.25 23.72
N LEU A 14 15.14 7.35 24.11
CA LEU A 14 14.98 5.90 23.96
C LEU A 14 13.91 5.45 24.96
N ALA A 15 12.84 4.82 24.47
CA ALA A 15 12.04 3.90 25.28
C ALA A 15 12.13 2.52 24.63
N ALA A 16 13.09 1.73 25.12
CA ALA A 16 13.15 0.30 24.89
C ALA A 16 12.23 -0.39 25.90
N PHE A 17 11.15 -0.98 25.42
CA PHE A 17 10.30 -1.95 26.12
C PHE A 17 9.61 -2.73 25.00
N GLY A 18 9.62 -4.05 24.89
CA GLY A 18 10.01 -5.14 25.77
C GLY A 18 9.22 -6.34 25.21
N GLN A 19 9.91 -7.39 24.78
CA GLN A 19 9.29 -8.60 24.24
C GLN A 19 8.38 -9.25 25.30
N GLY A 20 7.13 -9.53 24.93
CA GLY A 20 6.20 -10.31 25.76
C GLY A 20 5.43 -11.33 24.93
N ARG A 21 5.89 -12.57 24.94
CA ARG A 21 5.09 -13.82 24.81
C ARG A 21 5.45 -14.62 26.07
N PRO A 22 4.50 -15.17 26.85
CA PRO A 22 4.03 -16.54 26.55
C PRO A 22 2.63 -16.88 27.14
N GLY A 23 2.17 -18.11 26.87
CA GLY A 23 1.05 -18.80 27.54
C GLY A 23 0.01 -19.27 26.52
N GLY A 24 -0.05 -20.56 26.14
CA GLY A 24 -0.58 -21.68 26.93
C GLY A 24 -2.06 -21.85 26.54
N HIS A 25 -2.67 -23.01 26.27
CA HIS A 25 -2.47 -24.41 26.64
C HIS A 25 -3.41 -25.27 25.73
N PRO A 26 -3.52 -26.61 25.92
CA PRO A 26 -3.71 -27.62 24.89
C PRO A 26 -5.17 -28.11 24.76
N GLY A 27 -5.44 -28.93 23.75
CA GLY A 27 -6.66 -29.74 23.70
C GLY A 27 -6.74 -30.61 22.45
N GLY A 28 -6.25 -31.86 22.54
CA GLY A 28 -6.77 -32.96 21.70
C GLY A 28 -8.21 -33.29 22.12
N PRO A 29 -8.98 -34.11 21.36
CA PRO A 29 -8.79 -35.58 21.35
C PRO A 29 -9.15 -36.20 19.96
N PRO A 30 -9.50 -37.50 19.85
CA PRO A 30 -8.59 -38.65 19.75
C PRO A 30 -8.70 -39.40 18.41
N SER A 31 -7.75 -40.30 18.15
CA SER A 31 -7.80 -41.32 17.09
C SER A 31 -8.74 -42.48 17.49
N SER A 32 -9.63 -42.94 16.61
CA SER A 32 -10.26 -44.26 16.69
C SER A 32 -10.77 -44.76 15.32
N VAL A 33 -10.25 -45.94 14.94
CA VAL A 33 -10.80 -47.05 14.11
C VAL A 33 -11.13 -46.89 12.60
N PRO A 34 -10.64 -47.80 11.73
CA PRO A 34 -11.22 -48.10 10.42
C PRO A 34 -12.23 -49.26 10.53
N GLY A 35 -13.48 -49.03 10.11
CA GLY A 35 -14.56 -50.01 10.17
C GLY A 35 -15.24 -50.22 8.83
N MET A 36 -15.12 -51.44 8.30
CA MET A 36 -15.80 -52.01 7.14
C MET A 36 -17.31 -52.15 7.39
N GLY A 37 -18.18 -51.83 6.42
CA GLY A 37 -19.62 -52.08 6.52
C GLY A 37 -20.39 -51.88 5.21
N SER A 38 -20.88 -52.99 4.66
CA SER A 38 -21.62 -53.10 3.41
C SER A 38 -23.13 -52.89 3.58
N GLY A 39 -23.75 -52.18 2.62
CA GLY A 39 -25.11 -52.45 2.10
C GLY A 39 -26.33 -51.90 2.86
N ALA A 40 -27.09 -51.03 2.18
CA ALA A 40 -28.56 -51.11 2.01
C ALA A 40 -29.06 -49.85 1.28
N GLY A 41 -29.81 -50.03 0.20
CA GLY A 41 -30.15 -48.99 -0.77
C GLY A 41 -31.10 -47.89 -0.30
N THR A 42 -31.05 -46.77 -0.99
CA THR A 42 -32.15 -45.79 -1.10
C THR A 42 -32.12 -45.24 -2.53
N PRO A 43 -33.26 -45.24 -3.27
CA PRO A 43 -33.26 -44.92 -4.68
C PRO A 43 -33.09 -43.43 -4.96
N HIS A 44 -32.48 -43.17 -6.11
CA HIS A 44 -32.35 -41.88 -6.78
C HIS A 44 -33.72 -41.44 -7.32
N ASP A 45 -34.17 -40.21 -7.03
CA ASP A 45 -35.03 -39.47 -7.97
C ASP A 45 -34.92 -37.93 -7.76
N ARG A 46 -34.54 -37.29 -8.87
CA ARG A 46 -34.89 -35.95 -9.39
C ARG A 46 -34.78 -34.69 -8.51
N GLY A 47 -33.82 -33.86 -8.93
CA GLY A 47 -33.83 -32.42 -8.74
C GLY A 47 -32.66 -31.68 -9.39
N MET A 48 -32.30 -31.98 -10.65
CA MET A 48 -31.42 -31.12 -11.45
C MET A 48 -32.26 -30.11 -12.22
N SER A 49 -32.08 -28.81 -11.95
CA SER A 49 -32.20 -27.68 -12.91
C SER A 49 -31.84 -26.36 -12.22
N GLY A 50 -30.99 -25.57 -12.88
CA GLY A 50 -30.59 -24.20 -12.52
C GLY A 50 -29.14 -24.16 -12.03
N ASP A 51 -28.13 -23.99 -12.89
CA ASP A 51 -27.70 -22.66 -13.38
C ASP A 51 -27.50 -21.71 -12.18
N ASP A 52 -26.28 -21.43 -11.77
CA ASP A 52 -25.45 -20.46 -12.45
C ASP A 52 -23.97 -20.77 -12.26
N SER A 53 -23.26 -20.68 -13.37
CA SER A 53 -21.81 -20.72 -13.40
C SER A 53 -21.28 -19.41 -12.85
N SER A 54 -21.08 -19.28 -11.54
CA SER A 54 -20.22 -18.23 -11.01
C SER A 54 -18.74 -18.61 -11.19
N MET A 55 -18.37 -18.86 -12.45
CA MET A 55 -17.04 -18.53 -12.95
C MET A 55 -16.92 -17.01 -12.88
N SER A 56 -16.43 -16.49 -11.75
CA SER A 56 -15.85 -15.15 -11.69
C SER A 56 -14.40 -15.32 -11.23
N GLN A 57 -13.57 -15.78 -12.16
CA GLN A 57 -12.70 -14.88 -12.92
C GLN A 57 -11.31 -14.89 -12.27
N SER A 58 -10.60 -15.98 -12.55
CA SER A 58 -9.16 -15.93 -12.69
C SER A 58 -8.83 -14.86 -13.73
N HIS A 59 -8.59 -13.63 -13.30
CA HIS A 59 -7.89 -12.64 -14.10
C HIS A 59 -6.62 -12.33 -13.35
N GLY A 60 -5.50 -12.79 -13.94
CA GLY A 60 -4.20 -12.23 -13.64
C GLY A 60 -4.35 -10.74 -13.77
N MET A 61 -4.37 -10.04 -12.63
CA MET A 61 -4.35 -8.60 -12.63
C MET A 61 -3.03 -8.22 -13.27
N SER A 62 -3.10 -7.84 -14.54
CA SER A 62 -2.18 -6.85 -15.07
C SER A 62 -2.03 -5.81 -13.96
N GLN A 63 -0.80 -5.50 -13.55
CA GLN A 63 -0.53 -4.43 -12.59
C GLN A 63 -0.82 -3.08 -13.26
N THR A 64 -2.05 -2.90 -13.74
CA THR A 64 -2.54 -1.69 -14.35
C THR A 64 -2.90 -0.72 -13.23
N GLN A 65 -2.38 0.48 -13.38
CA GLN A 65 -2.61 1.58 -12.48
C GLN A 65 -4.11 1.82 -12.29
N GLN A 66 -4.55 1.87 -11.03
CA GLN A 66 -5.93 2.17 -10.69
C GLN A 66 -6.31 3.59 -11.15
N PRO A 67 -7.49 3.82 -11.75
CA PRO A 67 -7.93 5.16 -12.10
C PRO A 67 -8.11 6.03 -10.85
N LEU A 68 -7.94 7.34 -11.00
CA LEU A 68 -8.28 8.32 -9.97
C LEU A 68 -9.79 8.50 -9.89
N ASN A 69 -10.37 8.32 -8.70
CA ASN A 69 -11.78 8.59 -8.46
C ASN A 69 -12.00 10.02 -7.95
N GLN A 70 -13.22 10.55 -8.15
CA GLN A 70 -13.61 11.90 -7.72
C GLN A 70 -13.30 12.17 -6.23
N ALA A 71 -13.55 11.18 -5.37
CA ALA A 71 -13.26 11.27 -3.94
C ALA A 71 -11.76 11.44 -3.65
N GLN A 72 -10.88 10.82 -4.45
CA GLN A 72 -9.43 10.97 -4.30
C GLN A 72 -8.97 12.34 -4.77
N VAL A 73 -9.52 12.85 -5.88
CA VAL A 73 -9.22 14.20 -6.38
C VAL A 73 -9.65 15.29 -5.38
N ASN A 74 -10.77 15.08 -4.68
CA ASN A 74 -11.26 16.00 -3.66
C ASN A 74 -10.71 15.72 -2.25
N SER A 75 -9.87 14.68 -2.08
CA SER A 75 -9.33 14.33 -0.78
C SER A 75 -8.36 15.39 -0.26
N GLY A 76 -8.26 15.53 1.06
CA GLY A 76 -7.27 16.43 1.64
C GLY A 76 -5.82 16.03 1.31
N ALA A 77 -5.54 14.75 1.06
CA ALA A 77 -4.24 14.28 0.55
C ALA A 77 -3.91 14.88 -0.83
N PHE A 78 -4.89 15.00 -1.72
CA PHE A 78 -4.70 15.62 -3.04
C PHE A 78 -4.46 17.13 -2.94
N ARG A 79 -5.25 17.83 -2.09
CA ARG A 79 -5.04 19.26 -1.79
C ARG A 79 -3.68 19.52 -1.13
N MET A 80 -3.21 18.60 -0.29
CA MET A 80 -1.88 18.64 0.30
C MET A 80 -0.79 18.56 -0.78
N LEU A 81 -0.95 17.67 -1.77
CA LEU A 81 -0.03 17.61 -2.90
C LEU A 81 0.01 18.92 -3.68
N GLU A 82 -1.14 19.55 -3.94
CA GLU A 82 -1.20 20.86 -4.62
C GLU A 82 -0.38 21.91 -3.86
N LYS A 83 -0.59 22.03 -2.55
CA LYS A 83 0.16 22.97 -1.69
C LYS A 83 1.66 22.66 -1.65
N LYS A 84 2.03 21.38 -1.58
CA LYS A 84 3.42 20.94 -1.43
C LYS A 84 4.22 21.00 -2.72
N THR A 85 3.55 20.80 -3.85
CA THR A 85 4.18 20.80 -5.17
C THR A 85 4.04 22.13 -5.90
N GLY A 86 3.03 22.94 -5.54
CA GLY A 86 2.60 24.11 -6.29
C GLY A 86 1.87 23.76 -7.60
N MET A 87 1.60 22.47 -7.85
CA MET A 87 0.91 22.00 -9.05
C MET A 87 -0.59 22.16 -8.90
N THR A 88 -1.27 22.39 -10.03
CA THR A 88 -2.73 22.37 -10.07
C THR A 88 -3.28 20.94 -10.07
N SER A 89 -4.56 20.78 -9.73
CA SER A 89 -5.25 19.51 -9.80
C SER A 89 -5.09 18.79 -11.15
N GLN A 90 -5.20 19.51 -12.26
CA GLN A 90 -5.05 18.92 -13.60
C GLN A 90 -3.61 18.45 -13.87
N GLN A 91 -2.61 19.20 -13.40
CA GLN A 91 -1.21 18.79 -13.49
C GLN A 91 -0.94 17.53 -12.66
N LEU A 92 -1.51 17.43 -11.46
CA LEU A 92 -1.38 16.25 -10.60
C LEU A 92 -2.09 15.02 -11.20
N GLN A 93 -3.28 15.18 -11.79
CA GLN A 93 -3.95 14.09 -12.49
C GLN A 93 -3.13 13.59 -13.70
N THR A 94 -2.58 14.51 -14.48
CA THR A 94 -1.69 14.18 -15.60
C THR A 94 -0.42 13.49 -15.10
N LEU A 95 0.15 13.96 -14.00
CA LEU A 95 1.31 13.36 -13.36
C LEU A 95 1.00 11.95 -12.83
N TYR A 96 -0.19 11.75 -12.27
CA TYR A 96 -0.67 10.44 -11.87
C TYR A 96 -0.70 9.51 -13.07
N ALA A 97 -1.39 9.88 -14.15
CA ALA A 97 -1.52 9.04 -15.35
C ALA A 97 -0.17 8.58 -15.95
N ARG A 98 0.89 9.39 -15.82
CA ARG A 98 2.25 9.04 -16.29
C ARG A 98 3.16 8.42 -15.22
N SER A 99 2.72 8.37 -13.96
CA SER A 99 3.56 7.94 -12.83
C SER A 99 3.84 6.44 -12.82
N GLY A 100 2.92 5.62 -13.33
CA GLY A 100 2.99 4.17 -13.15
C GLY A 100 2.85 3.72 -11.69
N ALA A 101 2.37 4.59 -10.81
CA ALA A 101 1.94 4.19 -9.48
C ALA A 101 0.77 3.22 -9.60
N LYS A 102 0.74 2.17 -8.78
CA LYS A 102 -0.35 1.19 -8.84
C LYS A 102 -1.67 1.77 -8.33
N ASN A 103 -1.59 2.60 -7.30
CA ASN A 103 -2.73 3.21 -6.64
C ASN A 103 -2.41 4.65 -6.22
N PHE A 104 -3.44 5.44 -5.90
CA PHE A 104 -3.30 6.81 -5.41
C PHE A 104 -2.35 6.95 -4.22
N GLY A 105 -2.43 6.04 -3.24
CA GLY A 105 -1.54 6.08 -2.07
C GLY A 105 -0.06 5.99 -2.44
N GLN A 106 0.31 5.11 -3.38
CA GLN A 106 1.69 4.98 -3.83
C GLN A 106 2.17 6.25 -4.56
N PHE A 107 1.29 6.89 -5.31
CA PHE A 107 1.58 8.17 -5.98
C PHE A 107 1.81 9.29 -4.97
N VAL A 108 0.91 9.45 -3.99
CA VAL A 108 1.05 10.48 -2.95
C VAL A 108 2.35 10.27 -2.18
N SER A 109 2.63 9.05 -1.74
CA SER A 109 3.89 8.73 -1.04
C SER A 109 5.10 9.04 -1.91
N ALA A 110 5.11 8.68 -3.19
CA ALA A 110 6.23 8.95 -4.08
C ALA A 110 6.51 10.45 -4.25
N ILE A 111 5.47 11.28 -4.40
CA ILE A 111 5.61 12.74 -4.52
C ILE A 111 6.04 13.36 -3.18
N VAL A 112 5.45 12.93 -2.08
CA VAL A 112 5.78 13.50 -0.76
C VAL A 112 7.22 13.15 -0.39
N VAL A 113 7.66 11.90 -0.62
CA VAL A 113 9.04 11.47 -0.40
C VAL A 113 10.01 12.19 -1.31
N SER A 114 9.71 12.33 -2.61
CA SER A 114 10.58 13.05 -3.53
C SER A 114 10.77 14.51 -3.06
N LYS A 115 9.70 15.17 -2.63
CA LYS A 115 9.76 16.53 -2.08
C LYS A 115 10.50 16.61 -0.75
N ASN A 116 10.31 15.65 0.15
CA ASN A 116 10.99 15.64 1.46
C ASN A 116 12.51 15.43 1.30
N LEU A 117 12.91 14.56 0.39
CA LEU A 117 14.31 14.25 0.12
C LEU A 117 14.97 15.19 -0.89
N GLY A 118 14.23 16.14 -1.46
CA GLY A 118 14.74 17.04 -2.50
C GLY A 118 15.11 16.32 -3.81
N LEU A 119 14.47 15.19 -4.09
CA LEU A 119 14.72 14.36 -5.27
C LEU A 119 13.88 14.81 -6.46
N ASP A 120 14.38 14.49 -7.65
CA ASP A 120 13.61 14.65 -8.87
C ASP A 120 12.39 13.73 -8.85
N THR A 121 11.21 14.34 -8.89
CA THR A 121 9.94 13.60 -8.81
C THR A 121 9.73 12.73 -10.05
N GLN A 122 10.17 13.15 -11.24
CA GLN A 122 10.06 12.30 -12.43
C GLN A 122 10.91 11.04 -12.25
N LYS A 123 12.13 11.14 -11.74
CA LYS A 123 13.00 9.97 -11.53
C LYS A 123 12.43 8.98 -10.52
N VAL A 124 11.83 9.47 -9.43
CA VAL A 124 11.15 8.60 -8.47
C VAL A 124 9.94 7.92 -9.12
N LEU A 125 9.13 8.66 -9.88
CA LEU A 125 7.97 8.09 -10.58
C LEU A 125 8.37 7.11 -11.69
N GLU A 126 9.44 7.37 -12.44
CA GLU A 126 9.99 6.43 -13.41
C GLU A 126 10.46 5.14 -12.75
N GLY A 127 11.15 5.23 -11.61
CA GLY A 127 11.64 4.05 -10.91
C GLY A 127 10.53 3.20 -10.31
N ILE A 128 9.41 3.79 -9.86
CA ILE A 128 8.30 2.99 -9.31
C ILE A 128 7.55 2.18 -10.37
N LYS A 129 7.77 2.44 -11.67
CA LYS A 129 7.24 1.62 -12.77
C LYS A 129 7.89 0.23 -12.79
N THR A 130 9.16 0.16 -12.40
CA THR A 130 9.97 -1.07 -12.48
C THR A 130 10.25 -1.69 -11.11
N ALA A 131 10.24 -0.89 -10.04
CA ALA A 131 10.59 -1.32 -8.69
C ALA A 131 9.66 -0.74 -7.62
N SER A 132 9.77 -1.22 -6.38
CA SER A 132 9.06 -0.58 -5.25
C SER A 132 9.67 0.79 -4.91
N LEU A 133 8.89 1.69 -4.29
CA LEU A 133 9.37 3.02 -3.88
C LEU A 133 10.65 2.95 -3.03
N GLY A 134 10.73 2.01 -2.09
CA GLY A 134 11.93 1.82 -1.28
C GLY A 134 13.15 1.34 -2.07
N GLN A 135 12.96 0.48 -3.09
CA GLN A 135 14.05 0.06 -3.98
C GLN A 135 14.49 1.20 -4.91
N THR A 136 13.54 1.96 -5.46
CA THR A 136 13.82 3.14 -6.27
C THR A 136 14.69 4.15 -5.53
N LEU A 137 14.36 4.45 -4.27
CA LEU A 137 15.15 5.37 -3.45
C LEU A 137 16.57 4.83 -3.17
N GLN A 138 16.70 3.53 -2.93
CA GLN A 138 18.02 2.90 -2.78
C GLN A 138 18.85 2.99 -4.06
N ASN A 139 18.23 2.77 -5.23
CA ASN A 139 18.89 2.92 -6.53
C ASN A 139 19.32 4.37 -6.81
N LEU A 140 18.64 5.34 -6.22
CA LEU A 140 19.01 6.76 -6.25
C LEU A 140 20.08 7.13 -5.19
N GLY A 141 20.61 6.16 -4.45
CA GLY A 141 21.67 6.35 -3.46
C GLY A 141 21.18 6.75 -2.07
N ILE A 142 19.87 6.65 -1.79
CA ILE A 142 19.33 6.92 -0.46
C ILE A 142 19.51 5.69 0.43
N ASP A 143 20.08 5.90 1.62
CA ASP A 143 20.20 4.83 2.61
C ASP A 143 18.84 4.18 2.91
N LYS A 144 18.83 2.86 3.02
CA LYS A 144 17.60 2.08 3.21
C LYS A 144 16.81 2.51 4.46
N LYS A 145 17.49 2.89 5.55
CA LYS A 145 16.82 3.37 6.77
C LYS A 145 16.15 4.72 6.52
N LYS A 146 16.88 5.67 5.94
CA LYS A 146 16.36 6.99 5.59
C LYS A 146 15.21 6.92 4.59
N ALA A 147 15.32 6.07 3.57
CA ALA A 147 14.25 5.82 2.61
C ALA A 147 12.98 5.31 3.30
N LYS A 148 13.12 4.35 4.23
CA LYS A 148 11.98 3.80 4.98
C LYS A 148 11.36 4.82 5.93
N GLU A 149 12.17 5.64 6.59
CA GLU A 149 11.70 6.71 7.47
C GLU A 149 10.89 7.75 6.69
N GLU A 150 11.40 8.20 5.55
CA GLU A 150 10.69 9.16 4.71
C GLU A 150 9.43 8.58 4.08
N ILE A 151 9.43 7.31 3.67
CA ILE A 151 8.21 6.63 3.21
C ILE A 151 7.16 6.63 4.31
N LYS A 152 7.52 6.21 5.53
CA LYS A 152 6.58 6.21 6.67
C LYS A 152 6.06 7.60 7.00
N LYS A 153 6.94 8.61 6.95
CA LYS A 153 6.57 10.00 7.18
C LYS A 153 5.58 10.47 6.11
N ALA A 154 5.85 10.17 4.85
CA ALA A 154 4.96 10.48 3.74
C ALA A 154 3.60 9.78 3.83
N GLU A 155 3.59 8.51 4.25
CA GLU A 155 2.33 7.77 4.51
C GLU A 155 1.54 8.40 5.65
N LYS A 156 2.23 8.82 6.72
CA LYS A 156 1.59 9.54 7.83
C LYS A 156 1.02 10.88 7.37
N GLU A 157 1.78 11.69 6.64
CA GLU A 157 1.33 12.97 6.07
C GLU A 157 0.11 12.78 5.14
N ALA A 158 0.14 11.75 4.29
CA ALA A 158 -0.97 11.43 3.40
C ALA A 158 -2.23 10.97 4.16
N LYS A 159 -2.05 10.20 5.23
CA LYS A 159 -3.15 9.71 6.07
C LYS A 159 -3.77 10.82 6.89
N ASP A 160 -2.95 11.70 7.47
CA ASP A 160 -3.39 12.85 8.26
C ASP A 160 -4.22 13.79 7.37
N ALA A 161 -3.68 14.17 6.20
CA ALA A 161 -4.39 14.97 5.23
C ALA A 161 -5.66 14.30 4.68
N GLY A 162 -5.70 12.97 4.60
CA GLY A 162 -6.87 12.21 4.20
C GLY A 162 -7.98 12.13 5.26
N HIS A 163 -7.64 12.29 6.55
CA HIS A 163 -8.59 12.32 7.66
C HIS A 163 -9.17 13.71 7.94
N GLU A 164 -8.53 14.78 7.45
CA GLU A 164 -9.04 16.16 7.54
C GLU A 164 -10.13 16.50 6.50
N SER A 165 -10.88 15.51 6.00
CA SER A 165 -11.94 15.69 4.99
C SER A 165 -13.34 15.70 5.60
#